data_AF-A0A8H7YL20-F1
#
_entry.id   AF-A0A8H7YL20-F1
#
_cell.length_a   1.000
_cell.length_b   1.000
_cell.length_c   1.000
_cell.angle_alpha   90.00
_cell.angle_beta   90.00
_cell.angle_gamma   90.00
#
_symmetry.space_group_name_H-M   'P 1'
#
loop_
_entity.id
_entity.type
_entity.pdbx_description
1 polymer ?
#
loop_
_entity_poly.entity_id
_entity_poly.type
_entity_poly.pdbx_seq_one_letter_code
_entity_poly.pdbx_strand_id
1 'polypeptide(L)' 'MIDYHYHQAGQLRLERVVLDDLDCSLKLKDNKLLRLPNGIKIGNVMWRSPEAQTGQGIGKPSDVFSYELVILIS' A
#
# COMPACT_ATOMS: atom_id res chain seq x y z
N MET A 1 2.83 11.03 -7.61
CA MET A 1 2.61 12.42 -8.11
C MET A 1 1.55 13.15 -7.26
N ILE A 2 1.71 14.45 -7.00
CA ILE A 2 0.78 15.26 -6.20
C ILE A 2 0.49 16.56 -6.94
N ASP A 3 -0.77 16.91 -7.09
CA ASP A 3 -1.20 18.22 -7.60
C ASP A 3 -1.58 19.11 -6.42
N TYR A 4 -1.06 20.34 -6.40
CA TYR A 4 -1.36 21.33 -5.38
C TYR A 4 -1.33 22.74 -5.96
N HIS A 5 -1.98 23.67 -5.28
CA HIS A 5 -1.87 25.11 -5.55
C HIS A 5 -1.69 25.91 -4.26
N TYR A 6 -1.15 27.12 -4.39
CA TYR A 6 -1.10 28.10 -3.29
C TYR A 6 -2.29 29.05 -3.39
N HIS A 7 -3.01 29.22 -2.29
CA HIS A 7 -4.08 30.22 -2.19
C HIS A 7 -3.51 31.61 -1.88
N GLN A 8 -4.35 32.66 -1.99
CA GLN A 8 -4.01 34.09 -1.84
C GLN A 8 -3.40 34.51 -0.49
N ALA A 9 -3.14 33.57 0.43
CA ALA A 9 -2.46 33.78 1.71
C ALA A 9 -1.22 32.87 1.88
N GLY A 10 -0.70 32.27 0.80
CA GLY A 10 0.42 31.32 0.86
C GLY A 10 0.06 29.94 1.43
N GLN A 11 -1.23 29.68 1.66
CA GLN A 11 -1.70 28.39 2.15
C GLN A 11 -1.73 27.37 1.02
N LEU A 12 -0.99 26.27 1.20
CA LEU A 12 -0.95 25.13 0.30
C LEU A 12 -2.28 24.36 0.36
N ARG A 13 -2.88 24.08 -0.81
CA ARG A 13 -4.03 23.18 -0.93
C ARG A 13 -3.70 22.02 -1.87
N LEU A 14 -3.91 20.81 -1.39
CA LEU A 14 -3.81 19.58 -2.17
C LEU A 14 -5.07 19.42 -3.01
N GLU A 15 -4.90 19.16 -4.31
CA GLU A 15 -6.02 18.90 -5.23
C GLU A 15 -6.14 17.43 -5.58
N ARG A 16 -5.01 16.77 -5.81
CA ARG A 16 -4.96 15.36 -6.18
C ARG A 16 -3.72 14.70 -5.61
N VAL A 17 -3.91 13.51 -5.04
CA VAL A 17 -2.84 12.61 -4.64
C VAL A 17 -3.03 11.32 -5.43
N VAL A 18 -1.97 10.81 -6.05
CA VAL A 18 -1.99 9.49 -6.70
C VAL A 18 -0.98 8.57 -6.03
N LEU A 19 -1.31 7.28 -6.00
CA LEU A 19 -0.36 6.23 -5.60
C LEU A 19 0.83 6.24 -6.55
N ASP A 20 2.00 6.03 -5.98
CA ASP A 20 3.28 5.95 -6.67
C ASP A 20 4.02 4.70 -6.21
N ASP A 21 5.15 4.36 -6.84
CA ASP A 21 5.95 3.16 -6.53
C ASP A 21 5.16 1.85 -6.67
N LEU A 22 4.87 1.48 -7.92
CA LEU A 22 4.13 0.28 -8.28
C LEU A 22 5.03 -0.94 -8.56
N ASP A 23 6.32 -0.87 -8.24
CA ASP A 23 7.30 -1.92 -8.56
C ASP A 23 6.99 -3.24 -7.84
N CYS A 24 6.39 -3.16 -6.66
CA CYS A 24 5.93 -4.33 -5.90
C CYS A 24 4.46 -4.70 -6.17
N SER A 25 3.79 -4.03 -7.11
CA SER A 25 2.38 -4.30 -7.43
C SER A 25 2.25 -5.59 -8.26
N LEU A 26 1.23 -6.39 -7.96
CA LEU A 26 1.01 -7.68 -8.60
C LEU A 26 -0.47 -7.85 -8.94
N LYS A 27 -0.74 -8.36 -10.15
CA LYS A 27 -2.10 -8.77 -10.54
C LYS A 27 -2.34 -10.22 -10.14
N LEU A 28 -3.10 -10.44 -9.07
CA LEU A 28 -3.52 -11.77 -8.66
C LEU A 28 -4.50 -12.37 -9.68
N LYS A 29 -4.27 -13.62 -10.08
CA LYS A 29 -5.19 -14.39 -10.94
C LYS A 29 -6.20 -15.15 -10.10
N ASP A 30 -7.45 -15.21 -10.56
CA ASP A 30 -8.53 -16.01 -9.96
C ASP A 30 -8.77 -15.77 -8.46
N ASN A 31 -8.52 -14.56 -7.95
CA ASN A 31 -8.56 -14.23 -6.52
C ASN A 31 -7.69 -15.13 -5.63
N LYS A 32 -6.65 -15.77 -6.19
CA LYS A 32 -5.73 -16.61 -5.43
C LYS A 32 -4.86 -15.76 -4.52
N LEU A 33 -4.59 -16.29 -3.33
CA LEU A 33 -3.60 -15.72 -2.42
C LEU A 33 -2.21 -15.86 -3.03
N LEU A 34 -1.42 -14.80 -2.93
CA LEU A 34 -0.01 -14.84 -3.26
C LEU A 34 0.76 -15.56 -2.16
N ARG A 35 1.33 -16.72 -2.50
CA ARG A 35 2.25 -17.46 -1.65
C ARG A 35 3.56 -17.63 -2.39
N LEU A 36 4.65 -17.19 -1.77
CA LEU A 36 5.98 -17.30 -2.35
C LEU A 36 6.68 -18.56 -1.84
N PRO A 37 7.60 -19.16 -2.64
CA PRO A 37 8.37 -20.31 -2.23
C PRO A 37 9.08 -20.05 -0.88
N ASN A 38 9.22 -21.09 -0.07
CA ASN A 38 9.97 -21.05 1.19
C ASN A 38 9.49 -19.98 2.19
N GLY A 39 8.24 -19.52 2.09
CA GLY A 39 7.67 -18.54 3.03
C GLY A 39 8.29 -17.14 2.91
N ILE A 40 8.83 -16.79 1.74
CA ILE A 40 9.34 -15.44 1.47
C ILE A 40 8.25 -14.39 1.73
N LYS A 41 8.62 -13.32 2.42
CA LYS A 41 7.75 -12.22 2.83
C LYS A 41 8.07 -11.00 1.98
N ILE A 42 7.07 -10.38 1.37
CA ILE A 42 7.23 -9.19 0.52
C ILE A 42 6.61 -7.96 1.15
N GLY A 43 7.01 -6.79 0.65
CA GLY A 43 6.57 -5.49 1.15
C GLY A 43 7.34 -5.03 2.39
N ASN A 44 7.13 -3.76 2.75
CA ASN A 44 7.78 -3.13 3.89
C ASN A 44 7.33 -3.78 5.21
N VAL A 45 8.30 -4.14 6.06
CA VAL A 45 8.09 -4.86 7.33
C VAL A 45 7.08 -4.15 8.23
N MET A 46 7.05 -2.82 8.33
CA MET A 46 6.09 -2.18 9.26
C MET A 46 4.68 -1.97 8.68
N TRP A 47 4.48 -2.24 7.38
CA TRP A 47 3.20 -2.04 6.69
C TRP A 47 2.49 -3.35 6.35
N ARG A 48 3.14 -4.49 6.58
CA ARG A 48 2.54 -5.81 6.33
C ARG A 48 1.45 -6.14 7.34
N SER A 49 0.37 -6.70 6.83
CA SER A 49 -0.64 -7.39 7.63
C SER A 49 -0.08 -8.64 8.33
N PRO A 50 -0.74 -9.17 9.38
CA PRO A 50 -0.28 -10.35 10.11
C PRO A 50 -0.02 -11.59 9.22
N GLU A 51 -0.87 -11.85 8.24
CA GLU A 51 -0.71 -12.95 7.29
C GLU A 51 0.47 -12.74 6.33
N ALA A 52 0.77 -11.49 5.97
CA ALA A 52 1.95 -11.13 5.19
C ALA A 52 3.25 -11.24 6.03
N GLN A 53 3.19 -11.01 7.35
CA GLN A 53 4.32 -11.22 8.26
C GLN A 53 4.67 -12.70 8.46
N THR A 54 3.68 -13.57 8.35
CA THR A 54 3.82 -15.01 8.57
C THR A 54 4.02 -15.79 7.27
N GLY A 55 3.86 -15.15 6.10
CA GLY A 55 4.00 -15.78 4.80
C GLY A 55 2.85 -16.74 4.45
N GLN A 56 1.70 -16.63 5.13
CA GLN A 56 0.56 -17.55 4.98
C GLN A 56 -0.28 -17.30 3.71
N GLY A 57 -0.06 -16.15 3.08
CA GLY A 57 -0.65 -15.76 1.82
C GLY A 57 -1.15 -14.33 1.86
N ILE A 58 -0.85 -13.57 0.82
CA ILE A 58 -1.22 -12.16 0.69
C ILE A 58 -2.38 -12.05 -0.30
N GLY A 59 -3.36 -11.21 0.02
CA GLY A 59 -4.46 -10.90 -0.88
C GLY A 59 -4.89 -9.44 -0.74
N LYS A 60 -5.99 -9.07 -1.42
CA LYS A 60 -6.55 -7.71 -1.33
C LYS A 60 -6.78 -7.21 0.12
N PRO A 61 -7.20 -8.05 1.09
CA PRO A 61 -7.34 -7.59 2.48
C PRO A 61 -6.02 -7.12 3.11
N SER A 62 -4.89 -7.68 2.68
CA SER A 62 -3.57 -7.26 3.15
C SER A 62 -3.23 -5.83 2.69
N ASP A 63 -3.61 -5.47 1.46
CA ASP A 63 -3.44 -4.10 0.95
C ASP A 63 -4.34 -3.11 1.69
N VAL A 64 -5.56 -3.52 2.05
CA VAL A 64 -6.47 -2.71 2.88
C VAL A 64 -5.86 -2.47 4.27
N PHE A 65 -5.26 -3.48 4.89
CA PHE A 65 -4.55 -3.30 6.16
C PHE A 65 -3.40 -2.28 6.03
N SER A 66 -2.59 -2.38 4.97
CA SER A 66 -1.53 -1.40 4.72
C SER A 66 -2.06 0.02 4.49
N TYR A 67 -3.22 0.15 3.84
CA TYR A 67 -3.88 1.43 3.62
C TYR A 67 -4.36 2.08 4.93
N GLU A 68 -4.93 1.30 5.84
CA GLU A 68 -5.30 1.79 7.18
C GLU A 68 -4.09 2.32 7.96
N LEU A 69 -2.94 1.65 7.84
CA LEU A 69 -1.69 2.15 8.44
C LEU A 69 -1.24 3.48 7.84
N VAL A 70 -1.44 3.69 6.53
CA VAL A 70 -1.16 5.00 5.89
C VAL A 70 -2.05 6.07 6.50
N ILE A 71 -3.36 5.83 6.64
CA ILE A 71 -4.30 6.78 7.24
C ILE A 71 -3.93 7.11 8.69
N LEU A 72 -3.52 6.09 9.46
CA LEU A 72 -3.21 6.28 10.87
C LEU A 72 -1.97 7.15 11.10
N ILE A 73 -0.99 7.11 10.19
CA ILE A 73 0.29 7.81 10.34
C ILE A 73 0.41 9.09 9.51
N SER A 74 -0.57 9.38 8.64
CA SER A 74 -0.64 10.58 7.79
C SER A 74 -1.32 11.75 8.49
#